data_AF-A0A968A3S7-F1
#
_entry.id   AF-A0A968A3S7-F1
#
_cell.length_a   1.000
_cell.length_b   1.000
_cell.length_c   1.000
_cell.angle_alpha   90.00
_cell.angle_beta   90.00
_cell.angle_gamma   90.00
#
_symmetry.space_group_name_H-M   'P 1'
#
loop_
_entity.id
_entity.type
_entity.pdbx_description
1 polymer ?
#
loop_
_entity_poly.entity_id
_entity_poly.type
_entity_poly.pdbx_seq_one_letter_code
_entity_poly.pdbx_strand_id
1 'polypeptide(L)'
;LEHDYDLWNIREKEGYLRYLVIREGEHTGQIMLNFVTGEDDPDRLAPLVELLADKYPTIQSIVNNVNTRAGESSVGELEYLL
;
A
#
# COMPACT_ATOMS: atom_id res chain seq x y z
N LEU A 1 2.12 -16.60 -7.53
CA LEU A 1 1.36 -15.38 -7.21
C LEU A 1 1.81 -14.33 -8.22
N GLU A 2 1.21 -14.39 -9.40
CA GLU A 2 1.35 -13.37 -10.43
C GLU A 2 0.08 -12.53 -10.27
N HIS A 3 0.13 -11.60 -9.31
CA HIS A 3 -0.92 -10.59 -9.20
C HIS A 3 -0.51 -9.44 -10.10
N ASP A 4 -1.29 -9.21 -11.14
CA ASP A 4 -1.07 -8.10 -12.05
C ASP A 4 -1.50 -6.81 -11.33
N TYR A 5 -0.56 -6.18 -10.64
CA TYR A 5 -0.74 -4.85 -10.08
C TYR A 5 -0.14 -3.86 -11.05
N ASP A 6 -1.00 -3.20 -11.84
CA ASP A 6 -0.56 -2.14 -12.74
C ASP A 6 0.12 -1.04 -11.93
N LEU A 7 1.37 -0.74 -12.26
CA LEU A 7 2.13 0.32 -11.59
C LEU A 7 1.64 1.68 -12.03
N TRP A 8 1.61 2.63 -11.10
CA TRP A 8 1.23 4.00 -11.38
C TRP A 8 2.14 4.64 -12.43
N ASN A 9 1.54 5.07 -13.52
CA ASN A 9 2.16 5.90 -14.53
C ASN A 9 1.91 7.37 -14.21
N ILE A 10 2.96 8.10 -13.82
CA ILE A 10 2.84 9.51 -13.43
C ILE A 10 2.43 10.43 -14.59
N ARG A 11 2.69 10.03 -15.85
CA ARG A 11 2.35 10.83 -17.04
C ARG A 11 0.89 10.66 -17.41
N GLU A 12 0.45 9.42 -17.50
CA GLU A 12 -0.94 9.08 -17.85
C GLU A 12 -1.89 9.26 -16.66
N LYS A 13 -1.35 9.27 -15.43
CA LYS A 13 -2.08 9.32 -14.17
C LYS A 13 -3.05 8.15 -14.02
N GLU A 14 -2.54 6.97 -14.35
CA GLU A 14 -3.28 5.70 -14.34
C GLU A 14 -2.44 4.61 -13.68
N GLY A 15 -3.09 3.57 -13.16
CA GLY A 15 -2.46 2.45 -12.49
C GLY A 15 -2.93 2.30 -11.04
N TYR A 16 -2.80 1.09 -10.51
CA TYR A 16 -3.33 0.73 -9.21
C TYR A 16 -2.35 1.07 -8.07
N LEU A 17 -1.11 0.57 -8.15
CA LEU A 17 -0.13 0.75 -7.07
C LEU A 17 0.72 2.00 -7.31
N ARG A 18 0.59 3.01 -6.45
CA ARG A 18 1.36 4.26 -6.54
C ARG A 18 2.70 4.16 -5.83
N TYR A 19 2.68 3.89 -4.53
CA TYR A 19 3.88 3.82 -3.70
C TYR A 19 3.73 2.77 -2.61
N LEU A 20 4.86 2.20 -2.17
CA LEU A 20 4.95 1.44 -0.93
C LEU A 20 5.91 2.18 0.00
N VAL A 21 5.42 2.61 1.16
CA VAL A 21 6.25 3.18 2.21
C VAL A 21 6.50 2.10 3.26
N ILE A 22 7.79 1.87 3.55
CA ILE A 22 8.23 0.93 4.58
C ILE A 22 8.84 1.77 5.70
N ARG A 23 8.35 1.59 6.93
CA ARG A 23 8.93 2.20 8.13
C ARG A 23 9.38 1.12 9.07
N GLU A 24 10.57 1.28 9.62
CA GLU A 24 11.13 0.42 10.65
C GLU A 24 11.27 1.19 11.96
N GLY A 25 10.83 0.58 13.06
CA GLY A 25 11.12 1.11 14.39
C GLY A 25 12.58 0.86 14.76
N GLU A 26 13.39 1.92 14.83
CA GLU A 26 14.86 1.84 15.06
C GLU A 26 15.26 0.97 16.26
N HIS A 27 14.47 0.97 17.34
CA HIS A 27 14.76 0.22 18.55
C HIS A 27 13.98 -1.11 18.68
N THR A 28 12.95 -1.33 17.87
CA THR A 28 12.09 -2.53 17.94
C THR A 28 12.25 -3.47 16.76
N GLY A 29 12.79 -3.01 15.64
CA GLY A 29 12.86 -3.75 14.37
C GLY A 29 11.49 -4.04 13.76
N GLN A 30 10.42 -3.44 14.29
CA GLN A 30 9.05 -3.66 13.82
C GLN A 30 8.82 -2.87 12.53
N ILE A 31 8.14 -3.50 11.58
CA ILE A 31 7.86 -2.94 10.26
C ILE A 31 6.40 -2.49 10.17
N MET A 32 6.20 -1.29 9.63
CA MET A 32 4.93 -0.81 9.12
C MET A 32 5.01 -0.73 7.60
N LEU A 33 4.02 -1.32 6.92
CA LEU A 33 3.80 -1.13 5.49
C LEU A 33 2.66 -0.14 5.29
N ASN A 34 2.86 0.84 4.41
CA ASN A 34 1.78 1.72 3.93
C ASN A 34 1.73 1.66 2.40
N PHE A 35 0.70 1.00 1.88
CA PHE A 35 0.40 0.90 0.46
C PHE A 35 -0.41 2.12 0.03
N VAL A 36 0.09 2.87 -0.94
CA VAL A 36 -0.63 3.98 -1.56
C VAL A 36 -1.20 3.51 -2.89
N THR A 37 -2.52 3.47 -3.03
CA THR A 37 -3.21 3.03 -4.25
C THR A 37 -3.92 4.19 -4.95
N GLY A 38 -4.08 4.06 -6.27
CA GLY A 38 -4.80 5.02 -7.12
C GLY A 38 -6.31 4.78 -7.19
N GLU A 39 -6.76 3.61 -6.75
CA GLU A 39 -8.14 3.15 -6.81
C GLU A 39 -8.56 2.57 -5.45
N ASP A 40 -9.83 2.74 -5.12
CA ASP A 40 -10.46 2.19 -3.92
C ASP A 40 -10.91 0.75 -4.18
N ASP A 41 -9.95 -0.17 -4.16
CA ASP A 41 -10.16 -1.61 -4.31
C ASP A 41 -9.22 -2.36 -3.34
N PRO A 42 -9.53 -2.39 -2.04
CA PRO A 42 -8.69 -3.05 -1.03
C PRO A 42 -8.69 -4.58 -1.22
N ASP A 43 -9.73 -5.17 -1.81
CA ASP A 43 -9.82 -6.60 -2.08
C ASP A 43 -8.76 -7.05 -3.10
N ARG A 44 -8.41 -6.19 -4.07
CA ARG A 44 -7.29 -6.45 -4.98
C ARG A 44 -5.95 -6.55 -4.24
N LEU A 45 -5.75 -5.79 -3.15
CA LEU A 45 -4.51 -5.79 -2.36
C LEU A 45 -4.46 -6.91 -1.31
N ALA A 46 -5.62 -7.34 -0.79
CA ALA A 46 -5.74 -8.26 0.33
C ALA A 46 -4.87 -9.53 0.20
N PRO A 47 -4.82 -10.25 -0.95
CA PRO A 47 -3.98 -11.45 -1.07
C PRO A 47 -2.49 -11.18 -0.90
N LEU A 48 -2.00 -10.00 -1.30
CA LEU A 48 -0.61 -9.62 -1.10
C LEU A 48 -0.34 -9.27 0.37
N VAL A 49 -1.26 -8.55 1.02
CA VAL A 49 -1.18 -8.20 2.45
C VAL A 49 -1.12 -9.47 3.30
N GLU A 50 -2.05 -10.40 3.07
CA GLU A 50 -2.12 -11.67 3.79
C GLU A 50 -0.82 -12.48 3.62
N LEU A 51 -0.32 -12.60 2.40
CA LEU A 51 0.96 -13.28 2.13
C LEU A 51 2.13 -12.63 2.88
N LEU A 52 2.21 -11.30 2.89
CA LEU A 52 3.30 -10.58 3.54
C LEU A 52 3.22 -10.71 5.06
N ALA A 53 2.03 -10.58 5.64
CA ALA A 53 1.79 -10.76 7.06
C ALA A 53 2.16 -12.18 7.52
N ASP A 54 1.76 -13.20 6.77
CA ASP A 54 2.08 -14.60 7.07
C ASP A 54 3.59 -14.89 6.95
N LYS A 55 4.24 -14.32 5.94
CA LYS A 55 5.65 -14.61 5.64
C LYS A 55 6.63 -13.84 6.54
N TYR A 56 6.24 -12.65 7.00
CA TYR A 56 7.12 -11.75 7.73
C TYR A 56 6.48 -11.27 9.04
N PRO A 57 6.63 -12.03 10.14
CA PRO A 57 6.09 -11.66 11.46
C PRO A 57 6.61 -10.33 12.05
N THR A 58 7.69 -9.78 11.48
CA THR A 58 8.20 -8.45 11.84
C THR A 58 7.30 -7.32 11.36
N ILE A 59 6.41 -7.57 10.40
CA ILE A 59 5.37 -6.63 9.99
C ILE A 59 4.29 -6.61 11.09
N GLN A 60 4.14 -5.46 11.73
CA GLN A 60 3.21 -5.27 12.85
C GLN A 60 2.01 -4.39 12.48
N SER A 61 2.08 -3.71 11.34
CA SER A 61 0.96 -2.92 10.83
C SER A 61 1.02 -2.81 9.32
N ILE A 62 -0.14 -2.92 8.70
CA ILE A 62 -0.33 -2.67 7.28
C ILE A 62 -1.47 -1.66 7.14
N VAL A 63 -1.19 -0.60 6.40
CA VAL A 63 -2.13 0.47 6.08
C VAL A 63 -2.27 0.55 4.56
N ASN A 64 -3.48 0.79 4.07
CA ASN A 64 -3.69 1.19 2.69
C ASN A 64 -4.30 2.59 2.62
N ASN A 65 -3.56 3.50 2.01
CA ASN A 65 -3.97 4.87 1.73
C ASN A 65 -4.44 4.97 0.27
N VAL A 66 -5.70 5.35 0.04
CA VAL A 66 -6.24 5.53 -1.31
C VAL A 66 -6.21 7.00 -1.68
N ASN A 67 -5.61 7.31 -2.82
CA ASN A 67 -5.63 8.64 -3.40
C ASN A 67 -6.17 8.53 -4.83
N THR A 68 -7.44 8.91 -5.06
CA THR A 68 -8.04 8.83 -6.40
C THR A 68 -7.73 10.04 -7.27
N ARG A 69 -7.19 11.11 -6.67
CA ARG A 69 -6.87 12.35 -7.38
C ARG A 69 -5.49 12.32 -8.03
N ALA A 70 -5.37 13.10 -9.09
CA ALA A 70 -4.15 13.33 -9.85
C ALA A 70 -3.10 14.21 -9.13
N GLY A 71 -3.34 14.63 -7.89
CA GLY A 71 -2.48 15.50 -7.12
C GLY A 71 -1.74 14.76 -6.00
N GLU A 72 -0.51 15.20 -5.69
CA GLU A 72 0.29 14.73 -4.55
C GLU A 72 -0.21 15.31 -3.20
N SER A 73 -1.52 15.36 -2.97
CA SER A 73 -1.99 15.75 -1.64
C SER A 73 -1.53 14.70 -0.64
N SER A 74 -0.78 15.12 0.37
CA SER A 74 -0.18 14.26 1.42
C SER A 74 -1.19 13.63 2.38
N VAL A 75 -2.48 13.80 2.10
CA VAL A 75 -3.61 13.24 2.83
C VAL A 75 -4.32 12.31 1.87
N GLY A 76 -4.31 11.01 2.16
CA GLY A 76 -5.16 10.07 1.45
C GLY A 76 -6.63 10.39 1.69
N GLU A 77 -7.43 10.13 0.67
CA GLU A 77 -8.86 10.39 0.74
C GLU A 77 -9.57 9.34 1.60
N LEU A 78 -9.02 8.12 1.60
CA LEU A 78 -9.48 6.99 2.40
C LEU A 78 -8.26 6.27 2.99
N GLU A 79 -8.44 5.69 4.17
CA GLU A 79 -7.43 4.87 4.86
C GLU A 79 -8.08 3.59 5.37
N TYR A 80 -7.45 2.46 5.05
CA TYR A 80 -7.79 1.14 5.56
C TYR A 80 -6.68 0.63 6.48
N LEU A 81 -7.08 0.06 7.62
CA LEU A 81 -6.22 -0.77 8.46
C LEU A 81 -6.50 -2.22 8.08
N LEU A 82 -5.46 -2.92 7.62
CA LEU A 82 -5.55 -4.25 7.03
C LEU A 82 -4.87 -5.31 7.91
#